data_AF-A0A519VDB1-F1
#
_entry.id   AF-A0A519VDB1-F1
#
_cell.length_a   1.000
_cell.length_b   1.000
_cell.length_c   1.000
_cell.angle_alpha   90.00
_cell.angle_beta   90.00
_cell.angle_gamma   90.00
#
_symmetry.space_group_name_H-M   'P 1'
#
loop_
_entity.id
_entity.type
_entity.pdbx_description
1 polymer ?
#
loop_
_entity_poly.entity_id
_entity_poly.type
_entity_poly.pdbx_seq_one_letter_code
_entity_poly.pdbx_strand_id
1 'polypeptide(L)'
;MQNKEWMSQVLFLEDENRFFQKLFGQKLFVIGKSHTTRQINLISESLANLNERTVKLKSLVLKHQHMLEDIFKDAEHIVGINLIEEHAAITLEVQELLLSDRLLKSKLFLMVEGN
;
A
#
# COMPACT_ATOMS: atom_id res chain seq x y z
N MET A 1 -9.67 8.14 15.92
CA MET A 1 -9.27 8.95 14.74
C MET A 1 -8.28 8.20 13.85
N GLN A 2 -7.21 7.63 14.41
CA GLN A 2 -6.11 6.99 13.67
C GLN A 2 -6.49 5.78 12.78
N ASN A 3 -7.43 4.92 13.19
CA ASN A 3 -7.85 3.78 12.36
C ASN A 3 -8.59 4.21 11.07
N LYS A 4 -9.40 5.28 11.14
CA LYS A 4 -10.03 5.89 9.96
C LYS A 4 -9.00 6.53 9.03
N GLU A 5 -7.94 7.10 9.61
CA GLU A 5 -6.83 7.67 8.86
C GLU A 5 -6.04 6.59 8.11
N TRP A 6 -5.74 5.46 8.76
CA TRP A 6 -5.13 4.31 8.09
C TRP A 6 -5.97 3.76 6.95
N MET A 7 -7.27 3.59 7.19
CA MET A 7 -8.18 3.13 6.13
C MET A 7 -8.18 4.11 4.95
N SER A 8 -8.23 5.42 5.22
CA SER A 8 -8.15 6.44 4.17
C SER A 8 -6.83 6.37 3.39
N GLN A 9 -5.70 6.17 4.08
CA GLN A 9 -4.38 6.06 3.46
C GLN A 9 -4.25 4.78 2.62
N VAL A 10 -4.77 3.66 3.10
CA VAL A 10 -4.77 2.39 2.39
C VAL A 10 -5.66 2.46 1.14
N LEU A 11 -6.85 3.05 1.24
CA LEU A 11 -7.74 3.24 0.10
C LEU A 11 -7.12 4.18 -0.94
N PHE A 12 -6.47 5.26 -0.50
CA PHE A 12 -5.72 6.14 -1.38
C PHE A 12 -4.61 5.39 -2.13
N LEU A 13 -3.81 4.57 -1.43
CA LEU A 13 -2.75 3.75 -2.02
C LEU A 13 -3.28 2.72 -3.01
N GLU A 14 -4.47 2.16 -2.76
CA GLU A 14 -5.12 1.19 -3.66
C GLU A 14 -5.54 1.87 -4.98
N ASP A 15 -6.16 3.04 -4.89
CA ASP A 15 -6.57 3.82 -6.06
C ASP A 15 -5.35 4.34 -6.85
N GLU A 16 -4.31 4.81 -6.15
CA GLU A 16 -3.07 5.31 -6.75
C GLU A 16 -2.30 4.18 -7.46
N ASN A 17 -2.18 3.00 -6.85
CA ASN A 17 -1.61 1.82 -7.50
C ASN A 17 -2.37 1.44 -8.77
N ARG A 18 -3.70 1.43 -8.72
CA ARG A 18 -4.54 1.11 -9.87
C ARG A 18 -4.35 2.14 -10.99
N PHE A 19 -4.20 3.41 -10.65
CA PHE A 19 -3.89 4.47 -11.60
C PHE A 19 -2.53 4.22 -12.26
N PHE A 20 -1.47 3.97 -11.48
CA PHE A 20 -0.13 3.77 -12.02
C PHE A 20 0.01 2.51 -12.86
N GLN A 21 -0.61 1.40 -12.47
CA GLN A 21 -0.62 0.18 -13.29
C GLN A 21 -1.26 0.43 -14.67
N LYS A 22 -2.39 1.17 -14.71
CA LYS A 22 -3.03 1.55 -15.97
C LYS A 22 -2.15 2.48 -16.80
N LEU A 23 -1.57 3.51 -16.18
CA LEU A 23 -0.72 4.48 -16.86
C LEU A 23 0.53 3.81 -17.44
N PHE A 24 1.21 2.98 -16.64
CA PHE A 24 2.38 2.23 -17.08
C PHE A 24 2.03 1.29 -18.23
N GLY A 25 0.90 0.56 -18.12
CA GLY A 25 0.38 -0.29 -19.19
C GLY A 25 0.13 0.47 -20.50
N GLN A 26 -0.47 1.66 -20.43
CA GLN A 26 -0.73 2.51 -21.59
C GLN A 26 0.55 3.09 -22.22
N LYS A 27 1.60 3.30 -21.42
CA LYS A 27 2.89 3.88 -21.86
C LYS A 27 3.95 2.83 -22.19
N LEU A 28 3.65 1.53 -22.01
CA LEU A 28 4.58 0.41 -22.26
C LEU A 28 5.29 0.49 -23.61
N PHE A 29 4.59 0.88 -24.68
CA PHE A 29 5.18 0.99 -26.01
C PHE A 29 6.24 2.10 -26.10
N VAL A 30 6.06 3.22 -25.40
CA VAL A 30 7.03 4.32 -25.34
C VAL A 30 8.20 3.92 -24.44
N ILE A 31 7.91 3.34 -23.28
CA ILE A 31 8.93 2.88 -22.32
C ILE A 31 9.81 1.78 -22.95
N GLY A 32 9.22 0.85 -23.71
CA GLY A 32 9.93 -0.22 -24.40
C GLY A 32 10.88 0.24 -25.51
N LYS A 33 10.79 1.50 -25.96
CA LYS A 33 11.76 2.08 -26.90
C LYS A 33 13.02 2.59 -26.20
N SER A 34 12.89 3.08 -24.97
CA SER A 34 13.98 3.74 -24.23
C SER A 34 14.56 2.86 -23.11
N HIS A 35 13.92 1.75 -22.76
CA HIS A 35 14.31 0.91 -21.62
C HIS A 35 14.34 -0.58 -21.95
N THR A 36 15.19 -1.30 -21.21
CA THR A 36 15.32 -2.75 -21.34
C THR A 36 14.12 -3.49 -20.75
N THR A 37 13.78 -4.64 -21.31
CA THR A 37 12.75 -5.55 -20.78
C THR A 37 12.97 -5.85 -19.29
N ARG A 38 14.23 -5.98 -18.86
CA ARG A 38 14.58 -6.21 -17.45
C ARG A 38 14.13 -5.05 -16.55
N GLN A 39 14.35 -3.81 -16.95
CA GLN A 39 13.93 -2.64 -16.17
C GLN A 39 12.40 -2.55 -16.10
N ILE A 40 11.71 -2.85 -17.21
CA ILE A 40 10.24 -2.85 -17.27
C ILE A 40 9.66 -3.93 -16.35
N ASN A 41 10.25 -5.13 -16.34
CA ASN A 41 9.80 -6.22 -15.48
C ASN A 41 10.01 -5.88 -13.99
N LEU A 42 11.15 -5.28 -13.62
CA LEU A 42 11.41 -4.86 -12.24
C LEU A 42 10.36 -3.85 -11.71
N ILE A 43 9.97 -2.88 -12.54
CA ILE A 43 8.91 -1.93 -12.17
C ILE A 43 7.56 -2.62 -12.07
N SER A 44 7.26 -3.52 -13.01
CA SER A 44 6.00 -4.27 -13.02
C SER A 44 5.85 -5.16 -11.78
N GLU A 45 6.92 -5.87 -11.40
CA GLU A 45 6.98 -6.67 -10.17
C GLU A 45 6.85 -5.81 -8.92
N SER A 46 7.51 -4.64 -8.90
CA SER A 46 7.41 -3.69 -7.78
C SER A 46 5.98 -3.18 -7.60
N LEU A 47 5.28 -2.84 -8.69
CA LEU A 47 3.88 -2.43 -8.67
C LEU A 47 2.94 -3.55 -8.22
N ALA A 48 3.20 -4.79 -8.65
CA ALA A 48 2.41 -5.94 -8.23
C ALA A 48 2.59 -6.23 -6.74
N ASN A 49 3.83 -6.19 -6.24
CA ASN A 49 4.14 -6.37 -4.82
C ASN A 49 3.51 -5.28 -3.95
N LEU A 50 3.64 -4.01 -4.37
CA LEU A 50 3.04 -2.89 -3.66
C LEU A 50 1.51 -3.06 -3.52
N ASN A 51 0.85 -3.44 -4.61
CA ASN A 51 -0.58 -3.73 -4.60
C ASN A 51 -0.96 -4.89 -3.66
N GLU A 52 -0.20 -5.99 -3.69
CA GLU A 52 -0.43 -7.14 -2.80
C GLU A 52 -0.30 -6.76 -1.33
N ARG A 53 0.74 -5.99 -0.98
CA ARG A 53 0.94 -5.47 0.38
C ARG A 53 -0.18 -4.52 0.80
N THR A 54 -0.63 -3.62 -0.07
CA THR A 54 -1.76 -2.72 0.21
C THR A 54 -3.04 -3.49 0.52
N VAL A 55 -3.36 -4.54 -0.26
CA VAL A 55 -4.55 -5.40 -0.01
C VAL A 55 -4.43 -6.13 1.32
N LYS A 56 -3.26 -6.69 1.63
CA LYS A 56 -3.00 -7.35 2.92
C LYS A 56 -3.18 -6.39 4.09
N LEU A 57 -2.61 -5.18 3.99
CA LEU A 57 -2.75 -4.16 5.03
C LEU A 57 -4.22 -3.74 5.21
N LYS A 58 -4.99 -3.57 4.13
CA LYS A 58 -6.43 -3.28 4.20
C LYS A 58 -7.17 -4.32 5.03
N SER A 59 -6.90 -5.60 4.78
CA SER A 59 -7.49 -6.69 5.54
C SER A 59 -7.10 -6.65 7.02
N LEU A 60 -5.84 -6.31 7.34
CA LEU A 60 -5.35 -6.19 8.71
C LEU A 60 -6.01 -5.03 9.45
N VAL A 61 -6.11 -3.86 8.81
CA VAL A 61 -6.78 -2.67 9.37
C VAL A 61 -8.27 -2.96 9.65
N LEU A 62 -8.96 -3.63 8.72
CA LEU A 62 -10.37 -4.04 8.92
C LEU A 62 -10.51 -5.02 10.10
N LYS A 63 -9.65 -6.04 10.17
CA LYS A 63 -9.67 -7.01 11.27
C LYS A 63 -9.43 -6.32 12.61
N HIS A 64 -8.47 -5.41 12.67
CA HIS A 64 -8.17 -4.63 13.87
C HIS A 64 -9.34 -3.71 14.26
N GLN A 65 -10.03 -3.11 13.28
CA GLN A 65 -11.23 -2.32 13.53
C GLN A 65 -12.35 -3.17 14.15
N HIS A 66 -12.64 -4.35 13.59
CA HIS A 66 -13.66 -5.24 14.15
C HIS A 66 -13.32 -5.71 15.55
N MET A 67 -12.05 -6.07 15.80
CA MET A 67 -11.60 -6.48 17.13
C MET A 67 -11.78 -5.36 18.17
N LEU A 68 -11.48 -4.10 17.79
CA LEU A 68 -11.77 -2.93 18.66
C LEU A 68 -13.27 -2.78 18.91
N GLU A 69 -14.10 -2.90 17.88
CA GLU A 69 -15.57 -2.83 17.99
C GLU A 69 -16.13 -3.92 18.91
N ASP A 70 -15.56 -5.12 18.88
CA ASP A 70 -15.96 -6.24 19.74
C ASP A 70 -15.55 -6.01 21.20
N ILE A 71 -14.33 -5.49 21.46
CA ILE A 71 -13.89 -5.12 22.81
C ILE A 71 -14.78 -4.03 23.41
N PHE A 72 -15.26 -3.07 22.61
CA PHE A 72 -16.19 -2.05 23.10
C PHE A 72 -17.59 -2.58 23.42
N LYS A 73 -17.97 -3.75 22.90
CA LYS A 73 -19.28 -4.38 23.16
C LYS A 73 -19.27 -5.26 24.42
N ASP A 74 -18.13 -5.87 24.74
CA ASP A 74 -17.97 -6.73 25.92
C ASP A 74 -17.05 -6.07 26.97
N ALA A 75 -17.66 -5.50 28.02
CA ALA A 75 -16.99 -4.72 29.07
C ALA A 75 -15.95 -5.49 29.91
N GLU A 76 -15.84 -6.82 29.76
CA GLU A 76 -14.89 -7.67 30.50
C GLU A 76 -13.62 -8.03 29.72
N HIS A 77 -13.48 -7.59 28.46
CA HIS A 77 -12.25 -7.85 27.70
C HIS A 77 -11.10 -6.97 28.20
N ILE A 78 -10.17 -7.58 28.96
CA ILE A 78 -8.89 -6.98 29.32
C ILE A 78 -8.13 -6.69 28.02
N VAL A 79 -7.88 -5.40 27.73
CA VAL A 79 -7.04 -4.98 26.59
C VAL A 79 -5.63 -5.51 26.83
N GLY A 80 -5.33 -6.67 26.21
CA GLY A 80 -4.03 -7.30 26.30
C GLY A 80 -2.95 -6.54 25.52
N ILE A 81 -1.70 -6.65 25.97
CA ILE A 81 -0.49 -6.10 25.31
C ILE A 81 -0.46 -6.38 23.79
N ASN A 82 -1.01 -7.52 23.37
CA ASN A 82 -1.16 -7.90 21.96
C ASN A 82 -1.85 -6.84 21.09
N LEU A 83 -2.81 -6.08 21.63
CA LEU A 83 -3.53 -5.05 20.87
C LEU A 83 -2.66 -3.84 20.55
N ILE A 84 -1.80 -3.46 21.50
CA ILE A 84 -0.86 -2.34 21.35
C ILE A 84 0.24 -2.70 20.36
N GLU A 85 0.74 -3.94 20.44
CA GLU A 85 1.74 -4.46 19.50
C GLU A 85 1.18 -4.53 18.07
N GLU A 86 -0.04 -5.04 17.88
CA GLU A 86 -0.71 -5.03 16.58
C GLU A 86 -0.93 -3.61 16.04
N HIS A 87 -1.31 -2.66 16.90
CA HIS A 87 -1.50 -1.26 16.52
C HIS A 87 -0.19 -0.61 16.04
N ALA A 88 0.91 -0.86 16.76
CA ALA A 88 2.24 -0.38 16.37
C ALA A 88 2.71 -1.03 15.05
N ALA A 89 2.46 -2.32 14.87
CA ALA A 89 2.79 -3.04 13.63
C ALA A 89 2.03 -2.49 12.42
N ILE A 90 0.72 -2.23 12.56
CA ILE A 90 -0.09 -1.61 11.50
C ILE A 90 0.44 -0.21 11.16
N THR A 91 0.81 0.58 12.18
CA THR A 91 1.38 1.93 11.97
C THR A 91 2.65 1.87 11.13
N LEU A 92 3.57 0.96 11.48
CA LEU A 92 4.83 0.79 10.76
C LEU A 92 4.59 0.34 9.31
N GLU A 93 3.72 -0.65 9.10
CA GLU A 93 3.42 -1.16 7.76
C GLU A 93 2.79 -0.08 6.87
N VAL A 94 1.88 0.74 7.41
CA VAL A 94 1.30 1.90 6.69
C VAL A 94 2.40 2.88 6.25
N GLN A 95 3.32 3.22 7.16
CA GLN A 95 4.40 4.17 6.87
C GLN A 95 5.38 3.61 5.83
N GLU A 96 5.76 2.34 5.93
CA GLU A 96 6.61 1.67 4.95
C GLU A 96 5.97 1.62 3.56
N LEU A 97 4.67 1.35 3.49
CA LEU A 97 3.92 1.34 2.24
C LEU A 97 3.87 2.71 1.58
N LEU A 98 3.62 3.77 2.35
CA LEU A 98 3.63 5.14 1.85
C LEU A 98 5.01 5.57 1.32
N LEU A 99 6.08 5.14 1.99
CA LEU A 99 7.45 5.39 1.52
C LEU A 99 7.76 4.60 0.24
N SER A 100 7.36 3.33 0.19
CA SER A 100 7.57 2.45 -0.96
C SER A 100 6.84 2.98 -2.19
N ASP A 101 5.59 3.43 -2.02
CA ASP A 101 4.81 4.07 -3.07
C ASP A 101 5.51 5.33 -3.60
N ARG A 102 5.92 6.26 -2.71
CA ARG A 102 6.61 7.48 -3.11
C ARG A 102 7.87 7.20 -3.94
N LEU A 103 8.66 6.21 -3.53
CA LEU A 103 9.87 5.80 -4.24
C LEU A 103 9.55 5.19 -5.61
N LEU A 104 8.52 4.34 -5.67
CA LEU A 104 8.09 3.69 -6.91
C LEU A 104 7.53 4.70 -7.90
N LYS A 105 6.74 5.66 -7.43
CA LYS A 105 6.24 6.80 -8.20
C LYS A 105 7.38 7.60 -8.81
N SER A 106 8.40 7.96 -8.00
CA SER A 106 9.58 8.67 -8.51
C SER A 106 10.29 7.89 -9.63
N LYS A 107 10.46 6.57 -9.46
CA LYS A 107 11.04 5.71 -10.50
C LYS A 107 10.18 5.64 -11.76
N LEU A 108 8.86 5.52 -11.62
CA LEU A 108 7.92 5.52 -12.74
C LEU A 108 7.97 6.81 -13.54
N PHE A 109 7.98 7.96 -12.86
CA PHE A 109 8.11 9.27 -13.52
C PHE A 109 9.42 9.36 -14.30
N LEU A 110 10.55 9.01 -13.70
CA LEU A 110 11.84 8.99 -14.41
C LEU A 110 11.84 8.07 -15.64
N MET A 111 11.11 6.95 -15.59
CA MET A 111 10.99 6.03 -16.71
C MET A 111 10.07 6.52 -17.84
N VAL A 112 9.09 7.35 -17.53
CA VAL A 112 8.10 7.86 -18.50
C VAL A 112 8.53 9.20 -19.09
N GLU A 113 9.17 10.06 -18.28
CA GLU A 113 9.58 11.42 -18.64
C GLU A 113 11.08 11.55 -18.96
N GLY A 114 11.88 10.50 -18.74
CA GLY A 114 13.33 10.49 -19.00
C GLY A 114 13.74 10.46 -20.48
N ASN A 115 13.00 11.16 -21.36
CA ASN A 115 13.36 11.49 -22.74
C ASN A 115 13.56 13.00 -22.87
#